data_AF-A0A932N729-F1
#
_entry.id   AF-A0A932N729-F1
#
_cell.length_a   1.000
_cell.length_b   1.000
_cell.length_c   1.000
_cell.angle_alpha   90.00
_cell.angle_beta   90.00
_cell.angle_gamma   90.00
#
_symmetry.space_group_name_H-M   'P 1'
#
loop_
_entity.id
_entity.type
_entity.pdbx_description
1 polymer ?
#
loop_
_entity_poly.entity_id
_entity_poly.type
_entity_poly.pdbx_seq_one_letter_code
_entity_poly.pdbx_strand_id
1 'polypeptide(L)'
;MLDLLRTLLTWIANGGLIVLFVMVDNVAVLAAVPPVLWLAWTAPAEMRQRLAVVGVLAAVACVVLAPPLPIIIAIMSLAGAFAVHREQFSRDQLLARVTASLGVYTLAALGAALFSQYLSTLDEASWGGLFAIGNAAHTVAQGRDYLNTIAAIFLIGVLPVVYLGLLFQSLFLHAPPKAAPADYLARIRSRSRRPSP
;
A
#
# COMPACT_ATOMS: atom_id res chain seq x y z
N MET A 1 3.62 -41.39 32.14
CA MET A 1 4.68 -40.60 31.46
C MET A 1 4.40 -40.46 29.96
N LEU A 2 4.13 -41.55 29.23
CA LEU A 2 3.78 -41.52 27.81
C LEU A 2 2.53 -40.68 27.48
N ASP A 3 1.47 -40.77 28.28
CA ASP A 3 0.24 -40.00 28.04
C ASP A 3 0.46 -38.50 28.20
N LEU A 4 1.25 -38.09 29.19
CA LEU A 4 1.59 -36.68 29.43
C LEU A 4 2.40 -36.10 28.25
N LEU A 5 3.32 -36.89 27.70
CA LEU A 5 4.13 -36.53 26.54
C LEU A 5 3.28 -36.43 25.27
N ARG A 6 2.31 -37.35 25.09
CA ARG A 6 1.32 -37.27 24.00
C ARG A 6 0.45 -36.03 24.10
N THR A 7 -0.11 -35.75 25.28
CA THR A 7 -0.92 -34.55 25.51
C THR A 7 -0.12 -33.28 25.22
N LEU A 8 1.11 -33.17 25.71
CA LEU A 8 1.99 -32.03 25.44
C LEU A 8 2.24 -31.85 23.93
N LEU A 9 2.56 -32.93 23.22
CA LEU A 9 2.76 -32.89 21.77
C LEU A 9 1.51 -32.44 21.02
N THR A 10 0.33 -32.92 21.40
CA THR A 10 -0.94 -32.49 20.80
C THR A 10 -1.21 -31.01 21.04
N TRP A 11 -0.94 -30.50 22.24
CA TRP A 11 -1.09 -29.08 22.54
C TRP A 11 -0.13 -28.20 21.72
N ILE A 12 1.13 -28.61 21.59
CA ILE A 12 2.12 -27.89 20.76
C ILE A 12 1.72 -27.92 19.29
N ALA A 13 1.31 -29.08 18.77
CA ALA A 13 0.87 -29.22 17.39
C ALA A 13 -0.38 -28.37 17.11
N ASN A 14 -1.38 -28.41 17.99
CA ASN A 14 -2.59 -27.60 17.87
C ASN A 14 -2.29 -26.10 17.95
N GLY A 15 -1.45 -25.68 18.91
CA GLY A 15 -0.99 -24.30 19.00
C GLY A 15 -0.26 -23.85 17.73
N GLY A 16 0.62 -24.69 17.19
CA GLY A 16 1.32 -24.44 15.93
C GLY A 16 0.37 -24.31 14.73
N LEU A 17 -0.64 -25.18 14.65
CA LEU A 17 -1.67 -25.11 13.60
C LEU A 17 -2.50 -23.83 13.69
N ILE A 18 -2.86 -23.38 14.89
CA ILE A 18 -3.58 -22.11 15.09
C ILE A 18 -2.74 -20.94 14.58
N VAL A 19 -1.45 -20.90 14.93
CA VAL A 19 -0.53 -19.86 14.45
C VAL A 19 -0.43 -19.89 12.93
N LEU A 20 -0.24 -21.07 12.33
CA LEU A 20 -0.16 -21.22 10.88
C LEU A 20 -1.45 -20.76 10.19
N PHE A 21 -2.61 -21.15 10.73
CA PHE A 21 -3.90 -20.74 10.20
C PHE A 21 -4.06 -19.22 10.23
N VAL A 22 -3.77 -18.57 11.37
CA VAL A 22 -3.82 -17.11 11.50
C VAL A 22 -2.85 -16.44 10.53
N MET A 23 -1.66 -17.01 10.32
CA MET A 23 -0.69 -16.48 9.35
C MET A 23 -1.21 -16.55 7.91
N VAL A 24 -1.83 -17.67 7.54
CA VAL A 24 -2.42 -17.84 6.19
C VAL A 24 -3.59 -16.88 6.00
N ASP A 25 -4.45 -16.75 7.01
CA ASP A 25 -5.62 -15.86 6.99
C ASP A 25 -5.20 -14.37 6.89
N ASN A 26 -4.03 -14.03 7.44
CA ASN A 26 -3.48 -12.67 7.44
C ASN A 26 -2.25 -12.52 6.53
N VAL A 27 -2.12 -13.37 5.49
CA VAL A 27 -0.93 -13.38 4.62
C VAL A 27 -0.65 -12.02 3.97
N ALA A 28 -1.70 -11.27 3.65
CA ALA A 28 -1.58 -9.93 3.08
C ALA A 28 -0.96 -8.93 4.07
N VAL A 29 -1.37 -8.96 5.34
CA VAL A 29 -0.77 -8.14 6.40
C VAL A 29 0.70 -8.53 6.56
N LEU A 30 0.99 -9.82 6.64
CA LEU A 30 2.36 -10.33 6.78
C LEU A 30 3.25 -9.98 5.59
N ALA A 31 2.69 -9.85 4.39
CA ALA A 31 3.41 -9.42 3.20
C ALA A 31 3.58 -7.90 3.09
N ALA A 32 2.60 -7.11 3.58
CA ALA A 32 2.62 -5.65 3.49
C ALA A 32 3.48 -4.99 4.58
N VAL A 33 3.48 -5.53 5.80
CA VAL A 33 4.14 -4.92 6.97
C VAL A 33 5.67 -4.88 6.84
N PRO A 34 6.39 -5.97 6.50
CA PRO A 34 7.84 -5.94 6.44
C PRO A 34 8.43 -4.91 5.46
N PRO A 35 7.91 -4.76 4.22
CA PRO A 35 8.36 -3.71 3.29
C PRO A 35 8.19 -2.31 3.85
N VAL A 36 7.07 -2.03 4.51
CA VAL A 36 6.79 -0.72 5.10
C VAL A 36 7.69 -0.45 6.31
N LEU A 37 7.92 -1.44 7.16
CA LEU A 37 8.87 -1.34 8.28
C LEU A 37 10.29 -1.10 7.77
N TRP A 38 10.69 -1.79 6.70
CA TRP A 38 11.99 -1.57 6.06
C TRP A 38 12.12 -0.14 5.49
N LEU A 39 11.07 0.37 4.84
CA LEU A 39 11.02 1.76 4.38
C LEU A 39 11.13 2.73 5.55
N ALA A 40 10.39 2.51 6.63
CA ALA A 40 10.40 3.35 7.83
C ALA A 40 11.78 3.34 8.53
N TRP A 41 12.43 2.17 8.63
CA TRP A 41 13.77 2.06 9.20
C TRP A 41 14.76 2.89 8.39
N THR A 42 14.74 2.73 7.07
CA THR A 42 15.75 3.33 6.19
C THR A 42 15.48 4.79 5.83
N ALA A 43 14.32 5.33 6.21
CA ALA A 43 13.93 6.71 5.94
C ALA A 43 14.69 7.74 6.82
N PRO A 44 14.90 8.96 6.30
CA PRO A 44 15.33 10.11 7.10
C PRO A 44 14.34 10.43 8.22
N ALA A 45 14.83 11.01 9.33
CA ALA A 45 14.01 11.27 10.53
C ALA A 45 12.72 12.06 10.25
N GLU A 46 12.79 13.03 9.32
CA GLU A 46 11.65 13.86 8.91
C GLU A 46 10.51 13.06 8.26
N MET A 47 10.82 11.92 7.64
CA MET A 47 9.87 11.10 6.89
C MET A 47 9.39 9.86 7.66
N ARG A 48 10.12 9.45 8.71
CA ARG A 48 9.78 8.28 9.54
C ARG A 48 8.37 8.37 10.12
N GLN A 49 7.98 9.53 10.63
CA GLN A 49 6.63 9.70 11.21
C GLN A 49 5.54 9.51 10.15
N ARG A 50 5.71 10.09 8.95
CA ARG A 50 4.74 9.94 7.85
C ARG A 50 4.63 8.49 7.39
N LEU A 51 5.76 7.80 7.25
CA LEU A 51 5.81 6.38 6.92
C LEU A 51 5.16 5.51 7.99
N ALA A 52 5.38 5.82 9.27
CA ALA A 52 4.74 5.09 10.36
C ALA A 52 3.21 5.25 10.32
N VAL A 53 2.71 6.47 10.10
CA VAL A 53 1.27 6.71 9.96
C VAL A 53 0.69 5.94 8.76
N VAL A 54 1.32 6.05 7.59
CA VAL A 54 0.89 5.31 6.40
C VAL A 54 0.98 3.80 6.61
N GLY A 55 1.99 3.32 7.34
CA GLY A 55 2.15 1.91 7.63
C GLY A 55 1.11 1.36 8.59
N VAL A 56 0.75 2.12 9.62
CA VAL A 56 -0.36 1.78 10.50
C VAL A 56 -1.67 1.76 9.71
N LEU A 57 -1.92 2.77 8.87
CA LEU A 57 -3.11 2.80 8.00
C LEU A 57 -3.15 1.60 7.05
N ALA A 58 -2.03 1.24 6.43
CA ALA A 58 -1.92 0.07 5.55
C ALA A 58 -2.19 -1.25 6.31
N ALA A 59 -1.65 -1.40 7.53
CA ALA A 59 -1.87 -2.57 8.35
C ALA A 59 -3.34 -2.70 8.77
N VAL A 60 -3.96 -1.60 9.23
CA VAL A 60 -5.39 -1.55 9.55
C VAL A 60 -6.23 -1.90 8.31
N ALA A 61 -5.92 -1.33 7.16
CA ALA A 61 -6.60 -1.65 5.91
C ALA A 61 -6.47 -3.13 5.53
N CYS A 62 -5.30 -3.75 5.74
CA CYS A 62 -5.12 -5.18 5.45
C CYS A 62 -5.93 -6.11 6.37
N VAL A 63 -6.28 -5.65 7.58
CA VAL A 63 -7.10 -6.41 8.54
C VAL A 63 -8.59 -6.21 8.30
N VAL A 64 -9.01 -4.98 7.97
CA VAL A 64 -10.43 -4.61 7.88
C VAL A 64 -11.02 -4.90 6.49
N LEU A 65 -10.22 -4.79 5.43
CA LEU A 65 -10.71 -4.92 4.06
C LEU A 65 -10.76 -6.38 3.61
N ALA A 66 -11.80 -6.71 2.85
CA ALA A 66 -11.91 -8.01 2.21
C ALA A 66 -10.94 -8.14 1.01
N PRO A 67 -10.53 -9.38 0.66
CA PRO A 67 -9.81 -9.64 -0.59
C PRO A 67 -10.56 -9.07 -1.80
N PRO A 68 -9.84 -8.52 -2.81
CA PRO A 68 -8.39 -8.59 -3.01
C PRO A 68 -7.59 -7.39 -2.47
N LEU A 69 -8.23 -6.40 -1.83
CA LEU A 69 -7.57 -5.12 -1.50
C LEU A 69 -6.32 -5.26 -0.62
N PRO A 70 -6.29 -6.08 0.46
CA PRO A 70 -5.07 -6.31 1.24
C PRO A 70 -3.90 -6.84 0.40
N ILE A 71 -4.17 -7.71 -0.57
CA ILE A 71 -3.14 -8.27 -1.45
C ILE A 71 -2.53 -7.17 -2.32
N ILE A 72 -3.36 -6.25 -2.81
CA ILE A 72 -2.89 -5.11 -3.61
C ILE A 72 -2.02 -4.18 -2.76
N ILE A 73 -2.41 -3.90 -1.52
CA ILE A 73 -1.58 -3.13 -0.56
C ILE A 73 -0.22 -3.80 -0.38
N ALA A 74 -0.19 -5.14 -0.22
CA ALA A 74 1.05 -5.90 -0.10
C ALA A 74 1.93 -5.78 -1.36
N ILE A 75 1.35 -5.95 -2.55
CA ILE A 75 2.06 -5.79 -3.83
C ILE A 75 2.64 -4.38 -3.97
N MET A 76 1.84 -3.35 -3.68
CA MET A 76 2.28 -1.96 -3.75
C MET A 76 3.41 -1.68 -2.75
N SER A 77 3.28 -2.17 -1.52
CA SER A 77 4.30 -2.01 -0.47
C SER A 77 5.62 -2.67 -0.86
N LEU A 78 5.56 -3.90 -1.39
CA LEU A 78 6.73 -4.64 -1.89
C LEU A 78 7.39 -3.92 -3.07
N ALA A 79 6.60 -3.48 -4.05
CA ALA A 79 7.09 -2.78 -5.22
C ALA A 79 7.75 -1.43 -4.83
N GLY A 80 7.14 -0.69 -3.92
CA GLY A 80 7.69 0.57 -3.39
C GLY A 80 9.01 0.37 -2.65
N ALA A 81 9.08 -0.63 -1.77
CA ALA A 81 10.32 -0.98 -1.07
C ALA A 81 11.42 -1.39 -2.05
N PHE A 82 11.10 -2.23 -3.03
CA PHE A 82 12.04 -2.64 -4.06
C PHE A 82 12.55 -1.45 -4.89
N ALA A 83 11.66 -0.56 -5.31
CA ALA A 83 12.03 0.62 -6.09
C ALA A 83 12.97 1.55 -5.30
N VAL A 84 12.63 1.86 -4.05
CA VAL A 84 13.48 2.67 -3.16
C VAL A 84 14.82 2.02 -2.87
N HIS A 85 14.87 0.68 -2.81
CA HIS A 85 16.14 -0.05 -2.64
C HIS A 85 17.07 0.07 -3.85
N ARG A 86 16.49 0.12 -5.06
CA ARG A 86 17.25 0.21 -6.32
C ARG A 86 17.62 1.64 -6.71
N GLU A 87 16.91 2.64 -6.21
CA GLU A 87 17.15 4.05 -6.51
C GLU A 87 18.37 4.62 -5.77
N GLN A 88 19.29 5.22 -6.53
CA GLN A 88 20.56 5.74 -6.00
C GLN A 88 20.70 7.26 -6.06
N PHE A 89 19.95 7.95 -6.94
CA PHE A 89 20.12 9.39 -7.20
C PHE A 89 19.06 10.23 -6.51
N SER A 90 17.82 9.75 -6.50
CA SER A 90 16.65 10.50 -6.04
C SER A 90 15.84 9.77 -4.97
N ARG A 91 16.55 9.00 -4.12
CA ARG A 91 15.94 8.10 -3.14
C ARG A 91 14.90 8.78 -2.26
N ASP A 92 15.17 9.98 -1.76
CA ASP A 92 14.23 10.71 -0.88
C ASP A 92 12.95 11.13 -1.61
N GLN A 93 13.08 11.57 -2.87
CA GLN A 93 11.92 11.91 -3.71
C GLN A 93 11.07 10.67 -4.01
N LEU A 94 11.72 9.54 -4.31
CA LEU A 94 11.03 8.28 -4.56
C LEU A 94 10.35 7.75 -3.29
N LEU A 95 11.01 7.84 -2.13
CA LEU A 95 10.45 7.45 -0.84
C LEU A 95 9.24 8.32 -0.47
N ALA A 96 9.30 9.63 -0.73
CA ALA A 96 8.17 10.55 -0.55
C ALA A 96 6.98 10.14 -1.42
N ARG A 97 7.25 9.84 -2.70
CA ARG A 97 6.23 9.38 -3.66
C ARG A 97 5.60 8.06 -3.22
N VAL A 98 6.42 7.07 -2.87
CA VAL A 98 5.93 5.76 -2.38
C VAL A 98 5.03 5.95 -1.16
N THR A 99 5.47 6.75 -0.19
CA THR A 99 4.71 7.03 1.03
C THR A 99 3.38 7.71 0.73
N ALA A 100 3.40 8.74 -0.12
CA ALA A 100 2.19 9.47 -0.50
C ALA A 100 1.21 8.59 -1.27
N SER A 101 1.67 7.85 -2.28
CA SER A 101 0.81 7.00 -3.09
C SER A 101 0.23 5.83 -2.30
N LEU A 102 1.02 5.20 -1.41
CA LEU A 102 0.53 4.14 -0.53
C LEU A 102 -0.49 4.69 0.47
N GLY A 103 -0.26 5.89 1.01
CA GLY A 103 -1.21 6.60 1.87
C GLY A 103 -2.52 6.93 1.14
N VAL A 104 -2.45 7.45 -0.08
CA VAL A 104 -3.63 7.76 -0.90
C VAL A 104 -4.41 6.49 -1.22
N TYR A 105 -3.73 5.41 -1.62
CA TYR A 105 -4.38 4.14 -1.94
C TYR A 105 -5.11 3.56 -0.72
N THR A 106 -4.44 3.49 0.42
CA THR A 106 -5.01 2.93 1.66
C THR A 106 -6.18 3.75 2.16
N LEU A 107 -6.10 5.08 2.11
CA LEU A 107 -7.20 5.97 2.45
C LEU A 107 -8.38 5.83 1.48
N ALA A 108 -8.13 5.72 0.17
CA ALA A 108 -9.18 5.52 -0.82
C ALA A 108 -9.90 4.18 -0.61
N ALA A 109 -9.16 3.11 -0.32
CA ALA A 109 -9.71 1.79 -0.05
C ALA A 109 -10.57 1.76 1.22
N LEU A 110 -10.07 2.34 2.32
CA LEU A 110 -10.83 2.48 3.57
C LEU A 110 -12.06 3.38 3.39
N GLY A 111 -11.91 4.50 2.70
CA GLY A 111 -13.00 5.43 2.40
C GLY A 111 -14.11 4.78 1.56
N ALA A 112 -13.74 4.02 0.54
CA ALA A 112 -14.71 3.26 -0.25
C ALA A 112 -15.44 2.21 0.60
N ALA A 113 -14.73 1.48 1.45
CA ALA A 113 -15.35 0.48 2.34
C ALA A 113 -16.32 1.13 3.33
N LEU A 114 -15.94 2.24 3.97
CA LEU A 114 -16.80 3.01 4.86
C LEU A 114 -18.03 3.57 4.12
N PHE A 115 -17.82 4.06 2.89
CA PHE A 115 -18.92 4.56 2.07
C PHE A 115 -19.89 3.45 1.68
N SER A 116 -19.40 2.29 1.22
CA SER A 116 -20.24 1.13 0.90
C SER A 116 -20.98 0.61 2.15
N GLN A 117 -20.34 0.63 3.32
CA GLN A 117 -21.00 0.30 4.58
C GLN A 117 -22.11 1.30 4.93
N TYR A 118 -21.86 2.59 4.79
CA TYR A 118 -22.90 3.61 4.98
C TYR A 118 -24.07 3.40 4.00
N LEU A 119 -23.79 3.15 2.72
CA LEU A 119 -24.82 2.86 1.73
C LEU A 119 -25.64 1.62 2.09
N SER A 120 -25.04 0.60 2.72
CA SER A 120 -25.77 -0.59 3.17
C SER A 120 -26.88 -0.31 4.19
N THR A 121 -26.81 0.83 4.88
CA THR A 121 -27.85 1.25 5.84
C THR A 121 -29.03 1.96 5.19
N LEU A 122 -28.89 2.42 3.94
CA LEU A 122 -29.92 3.13 3.20
C LEU A 122 -30.77 2.15 2.38
N ASP A 123 -32.09 2.29 2.49
CA ASP A 123 -33.04 1.66 1.58
C ASP A 123 -33.09 2.40 0.24
N GLU A 124 -33.71 1.77 -0.77
CA GLU A 124 -33.79 2.31 -2.13
C GLU A 124 -34.48 3.68 -2.16
N ALA A 125 -35.51 3.87 -1.33
CA ALA A 125 -36.24 5.12 -1.23
C ALA A 125 -35.37 6.25 -0.65
N SER A 126 -34.62 5.99 0.43
CA SER A 126 -33.73 6.99 1.03
C SER A 126 -32.58 7.33 0.11
N TRP A 127 -31.95 6.35 -0.54
CA TRP A 127 -30.87 6.60 -1.49
C TRP A 127 -31.34 7.37 -2.73
N GLY A 128 -32.47 6.98 -3.33
CA GLY A 128 -33.07 7.70 -4.45
C GLY A 128 -33.44 9.13 -4.06
N GLY A 129 -34.00 9.31 -2.85
CA GLY A 129 -34.40 10.59 -2.27
C GLY A 129 -33.26 11.56 -1.98
N LEU A 130 -32.01 11.10 -1.88
CA LEU A 130 -30.84 11.99 -1.72
C LEU A 130 -30.58 12.85 -2.96
N PHE A 131 -30.97 12.37 -4.15
CA PHE A 131 -30.62 13.01 -5.42
C PHE A 131 -31.81 13.28 -6.34
N ALA A 132 -32.97 12.64 -6.13
CA ALA A 132 -34.15 12.78 -6.98
C ALA A 132 -35.48 12.52 -6.25
N ILE A 133 -36.61 12.92 -6.87
CA ILE A 133 -37.98 12.71 -6.37
C ILE A 133 -38.82 12.01 -7.45
N GLY A 134 -39.79 11.18 -7.05
CA GLY A 134 -40.72 10.51 -7.96
C GLY A 134 -40.05 9.40 -8.78
N ASN A 135 -40.49 9.17 -10.03
CA ASN A 135 -39.99 8.08 -10.88
C ASN A 135 -38.47 8.13 -11.17
N ALA A 136 -37.84 9.31 -11.05
CA ALA A 136 -36.39 9.46 -11.20
C ALA A 136 -35.59 8.80 -10.04
N ALA A 137 -36.21 8.60 -8.87
CA ALA A 137 -35.58 7.94 -7.73
C ALA A 137 -35.23 6.46 -8.03
N HIS A 138 -36.02 5.77 -8.85
CA HIS A 138 -35.72 4.40 -9.28
C HIS A 138 -34.47 4.33 -10.19
N THR A 139 -34.27 5.30 -11.08
CA THR A 139 -33.05 5.40 -11.89
C THR A 139 -31.83 5.71 -11.02
N VAL A 140 -31.99 6.57 -10.00
CA VAL A 140 -30.93 6.86 -9.03
C VAL A 140 -30.61 5.65 -8.16
N ALA A 141 -31.59 4.81 -7.80
CA ALA A 141 -31.38 3.55 -7.10
C ALA A 141 -30.42 2.61 -7.85
N GLN A 142 -30.55 2.53 -9.18
CA GLN A 142 -29.61 1.81 -10.04
C GLN A 142 -28.20 2.43 -10.05
N GLY A 143 -28.08 3.74 -9.78
CA GLY A 143 -26.82 4.48 -9.62
C GLY A 143 -25.85 3.91 -8.58
N ARG A 144 -26.39 3.25 -7.54
CA ARG A 144 -25.61 2.69 -6.44
C ARG A 144 -24.63 1.60 -6.89
N ASP A 145 -25.09 0.71 -7.77
CA ASP A 145 -24.27 -0.39 -8.27
C ASP A 145 -23.17 0.10 -9.21
N TYR A 146 -23.43 1.18 -9.96
CA TYR A 146 -22.40 1.83 -10.78
C TYR A 146 -21.28 2.42 -9.93
N LEU A 147 -21.57 3.07 -8.80
CA LEU A 147 -20.54 3.62 -7.91
C LEU A 147 -19.66 2.53 -7.31
N ASN A 148 -20.26 1.42 -6.87
CA ASN A 148 -19.50 0.26 -6.39
C ASN A 148 -18.59 -0.32 -7.48
N THR A 149 -19.11 -0.42 -8.72
CA THR A 149 -18.34 -0.91 -9.86
C THR A 149 -17.18 0.03 -10.21
N ILE A 150 -17.41 1.33 -10.24
CA ILE A 150 -16.37 2.34 -10.47
C ILE A 150 -15.30 2.26 -9.38
N ALA A 151 -15.70 2.20 -8.10
CA ALA A 151 -14.77 2.06 -6.99
C ALA A 151 -13.91 0.79 -7.13
N ALA A 152 -14.52 -0.34 -7.48
CA ALA A 152 -13.80 -1.60 -7.71
C ALA A 152 -12.78 -1.47 -8.85
N ILE A 153 -13.16 -0.91 -10.00
CA ILE A 153 -12.26 -0.69 -11.14
C ILE A 153 -11.10 0.22 -10.74
N PHE A 154 -11.36 1.29 -10.00
CA PHE A 154 -10.33 2.22 -9.56
C PHE A 154 -9.35 1.60 -8.56
N LEU A 155 -9.86 0.89 -7.56
CA LEU A 155 -9.06 0.31 -6.48
C LEU A 155 -8.29 -0.94 -6.91
N ILE A 156 -8.84 -1.72 -7.85
CA ILE A 156 -8.20 -2.96 -8.33
C ILE A 156 -7.31 -2.68 -9.54
N GLY A 157 -7.77 -1.82 -10.46
CA GLY A 157 -7.07 -1.54 -11.71
C GLY A 157 -6.31 -0.22 -11.70
N VAL A 158 -7.03 0.90 -11.69
CA VAL A 158 -6.45 2.20 -12.06
C VAL A 158 -5.36 2.65 -11.08
N LEU A 159 -5.63 2.74 -9.78
CA LEU A 159 -4.68 3.28 -8.81
C LEU A 159 -3.40 2.43 -8.68
N PRO A 160 -3.48 1.08 -8.56
CA PRO A 160 -2.29 0.25 -8.48
C PRO A 160 -1.45 0.33 -9.76
N VAL A 161 -2.10 0.32 -10.93
CA VAL A 161 -1.38 0.39 -12.22
C VAL A 161 -0.70 1.74 -12.40
N VAL A 162 -1.37 2.85 -12.07
CA VAL A 162 -0.76 4.19 -12.10
C VAL A 162 0.43 4.25 -11.17
N TYR A 163 0.29 3.74 -9.94
CA TYR A 163 1.39 3.68 -8.99
C TYR A 163 2.60 2.90 -9.53
N LEU A 164 2.38 1.67 -10.03
CA LEU A 164 3.44 0.82 -10.57
C LEU A 164 4.08 1.45 -11.81
N GLY A 165 3.29 2.07 -12.69
CA GLY A 165 3.80 2.81 -13.85
C GLY A 165 4.70 3.97 -13.46
N LEU A 166 4.34 4.73 -12.42
CA LEU A 166 5.17 5.83 -11.90
C LEU A 166 6.47 5.32 -11.25
N LEU A 167 6.44 4.16 -10.59
CA LEU A 167 7.67 3.52 -10.07
C LEU A 167 8.57 3.05 -11.21
N PHE A 168 7.98 2.39 -12.20
CA PHE A 168 8.70 1.96 -13.40
C PHE A 168 9.36 3.15 -14.09
N GLN A 169 8.62 4.25 -14.26
CA GLN A 169 9.16 5.49 -14.80
C GLN A 169 10.34 6.02 -13.99
N SER A 170 10.25 6.07 -12.65
CA SER A 170 11.39 6.53 -11.85
C SER A 170 12.64 5.67 -12.03
N LEU A 171 12.48 4.35 -12.12
CA LEU A 171 13.60 3.41 -12.19
C LEU A 171 14.27 3.35 -13.57
N PHE A 172 13.49 3.47 -14.65
CA PHE A 172 13.98 3.13 -15.99
C PHE A 172 14.05 4.29 -16.98
N LEU A 173 13.32 5.40 -16.75
CA LEU A 173 13.31 6.50 -17.72
C LEU A 173 14.49 7.48 -17.57
N HIS A 174 15.32 7.34 -16.53
CA HIS A 174 16.57 8.09 -16.42
C HIS A 174 17.70 7.32 -17.12
N ALA A 175 18.48 8.00 -17.96
CA ALA A 175 19.62 7.39 -18.63
C ALA A 175 20.56 6.74 -17.60
N PRO A 176 21.03 5.49 -17.83
CA PRO A 176 21.88 4.81 -16.87
C PRO A 176 23.10 5.68 -16.58
N PRO A 177 23.39 5.92 -15.30
CA PRO A 177 24.48 6.82 -14.91
C PRO A 177 25.81 6.26 -15.42
N LYS A 178 26.64 7.13 -16.01
CA LYS A 178 27.96 6.72 -16.53
C LYS A 178 29.00 6.45 -15.43
N ALA A 179 28.68 6.80 -14.18
CA ALA A 179 29.53 6.61 -12.99
C ALA A 179 28.68 6.64 -11.71
N ALA A 180 29.22 6.18 -10.58
CA ALA A 180 28.51 6.26 -9.30
C ALA A 180 28.40 7.73 -8.82
N PRO A 181 27.38 8.08 -8.01
CA PRO A 181 27.22 9.44 -7.47
C PRO A 181 28.48 9.98 -6.76
N ALA A 182 29.21 9.09 -6.06
CA ALA A 182 30.46 9.41 -5.38
C ALA A 182 31.55 9.89 -6.37
N ASP A 183 31.61 9.29 -7.56
CA ASP A 183 32.60 9.65 -8.59
C ASP A 183 32.30 11.02 -9.20
N TYR A 184 31.02 11.36 -9.37
CA TYR A 184 30.61 12.70 -9.82
C TYR A 184 31.00 13.78 -8.81
N LEU A 185 30.75 13.54 -7.51
CA LEU A 185 31.15 14.46 -6.44
C LEU A 185 32.67 14.60 -6.34
N ALA A 186 33.42 13.51 -6.48
CA ALA A 186 34.87 13.53 -6.51
C ALA A 186 35.40 14.34 -7.71
N ARG A 187 34.81 14.17 -8.90
CA ARG A 187 35.16 14.96 -10.09
C ARG A 187 34.88 16.44 -9.91
N ILE A 188 33.72 16.83 -9.37
CA ILE A 188 33.39 18.25 -9.12
C ILE A 188 34.38 18.85 -8.11
N ARG A 189 34.64 18.16 -6.99
CA ARG A 189 35.63 18.60 -5.99
C ARG A 189 37.04 18.72 -6.56
N SER A 190 37.44 17.82 -7.46
CA SER A 190 38.75 17.90 -8.13
C SER A 190 38.84 19.07 -9.11
N ARG A 191 37.70 19.48 -9.71
CA ARG A 191 37.62 20.60 -10.66
C ARG A 191 37.64 21.95 -9.95
N SER A 192 36.99 22.06 -8.78
CA SER A 192 37.01 23.29 -7.98
C SER A 192 38.36 23.59 -7.31
N ARG A 193 39.26 22.59 -7.23
CA ARG A 193 40.62 22.75 -6.69
C ARG A 193 41.66 23.20 -7.73
N ARG A 194 41.32 23.24 -9.02
CA ARG A 194 42.21 23.83 -10.02
C ARG A 194 41.98 25.34 -10.04
N PRO A 195 42.99 26.18 -9.73
CA PRO A 195 42.88 27.60 -9.96
C PRO A 195 42.63 27.81 -11.45
N SER A 196 41.61 28.60 -11.78
CA SER A 196 41.38 29.12 -13.13
C SER A 196 42.65 29.88 -13.58
N PRO A 197 43.15 29.64 -14.81
CA PRO A 197 44.34 30.31 -15.32
C PRO A 197 44.16 31.83 -15.43
#